data_AF-A0AAV0PA23-F1
#
_entry.id   AF-A0AAV0PA23-F1
#
_cell.length_a   1.000
_cell.length_b   1.000
_cell.length_c   1.000
_cell.angle_alpha   90.00
_cell.angle_beta   90.00
_cell.angle_gamma   90.00
#
_symmetry.space_group_name_H-M   'P 1'
#
loop_
_entity.id
_entity.type
_entity.pdbx_description
1 polymer ?
#
loop_
_entity_poly.entity_id
_entity_poly.type
_entity_poly.pdbx_seq_one_letter_code
_entity_poly.pdbx_strand_id
1 'polypeptide(L)'
;YEVRAEKLKEEAKLIFAQVVADDDLVAKLELVDSVRKLGLASFFEDEIKEGLDHVVSFAIGKPSSHMKHSLHFCALSFRLLRQHGYHVSQDIFSEFVDKPTRSFMESKCCGDTLGLVELFEASHLGLEHEDIMEEANRFSARILKSSYPSLLLHHDKDLAECVAHALELPIHWRVQWFDVKWHIKVHEKRKKVDRALIDLAKVNFNVVQSALQKDLRQIARWWKDLGLIERLDFTRDRIVESFLCSVGLAVEPEFSSFRIHLTKIIIMILILDDVYDVYGSIEELKHFTAAIEK
;
A
#
# COMPACT_ATOMS: atom_id res chain seq x y z
N TYR A 1 -25.83 8.58 -5.26
CA TYR A 1 -24.58 7.94 -4.82
C TYR A 1 -24.00 8.65 -3.61
N GLU A 2 -23.85 9.97 -3.65
CA GLU A 2 -23.35 10.80 -2.53
C GLU A 2 -24.10 10.57 -1.21
N VAL A 3 -25.44 10.64 -1.19
CA VAL A 3 -26.25 10.39 0.03
C VAL A 3 -25.98 9.02 0.65
N ARG A 4 -25.74 7.99 -0.18
CA ARG A 4 -25.40 6.64 0.31
C ARG A 4 -23.97 6.59 0.85
N ALA A 5 -23.03 7.26 0.19
CA ALA A 5 -21.63 7.33 0.63
C ALA A 5 -21.52 8.04 1.98
N GLU A 6 -22.20 9.18 2.15
CA GLU A 6 -22.21 9.92 3.42
C GLU A 6 -22.81 9.10 4.57
N LYS A 7 -23.93 8.42 4.31
CA LYS A 7 -24.52 7.52 5.31
C LYS A 7 -23.53 6.42 5.74
N LEU A 8 -22.88 5.76 4.78
CA LEU A 8 -21.90 4.72 5.06
C LEU A 8 -20.65 5.25 5.77
N LYS A 9 -20.24 6.50 5.48
CA LYS A 9 -19.14 7.18 6.16
C LYS A 9 -19.47 7.43 7.62
N GLU A 10 -20.67 7.91 7.93
CA GLU A 10 -21.11 8.11 9.32
C GLU A 10 -21.24 6.77 10.06
N GLU A 11 -21.77 5.72 9.42
CA GLU A 11 -21.76 4.36 9.99
C GLU A 11 -20.33 3.88 10.29
N ALA A 12 -19.37 4.16 9.41
CA ALA A 12 -17.97 3.79 9.63
C ALA A 12 -17.30 4.57 10.77
N LYS A 13 -17.64 5.85 10.97
CA LYS A 13 -17.17 6.63 12.13
C LYS A 13 -17.65 6.05 13.46
N LEU A 14 -18.86 5.50 13.49
CA LEU A 14 -19.37 4.83 14.70
C LEU A 14 -18.52 3.61 15.08
N ILE A 15 -17.98 2.89 14.09
CA ILE A 15 -17.06 1.76 14.32
C ILE A 15 -15.76 2.27 14.98
N PHE A 16 -15.19 3.36 14.47
CA PHE A 16 -14.02 3.99 15.12
C PHE A 16 -14.33 4.40 16.56
N ALA A 17 -15.46 5.06 16.79
CA ALA A 17 -15.87 5.48 18.14
C ALA A 17 -16.06 4.28 19.09
N GLN A 18 -16.62 3.17 18.61
CA GLN A 18 -16.77 1.95 19.39
C GLN A 18 -15.41 1.33 19.75
N VAL A 19 -14.50 1.19 18.79
CA VAL A 19 -13.16 0.64 19.04
C VAL A 19 -12.34 1.55 19.97
N VAL A 20 -12.57 2.86 19.93
CA VAL A 20 -11.99 3.80 20.90
C VAL A 20 -12.56 3.58 22.29
N ALA A 21 -13.87 3.37 22.42
CA ALA A 21 -14.53 3.13 23.71
C ALA A 21 -14.13 1.80 24.37
N ASP A 22 -13.88 0.76 23.58
CA ASP A 22 -13.47 -0.56 24.07
C ASP A 22 -12.00 -0.63 24.51
N ASP A 23 -11.21 0.43 24.26
CA ASP A 23 -9.78 0.54 24.58
C ASP A 23 -8.91 -0.62 24.04
N ASP A 24 -9.38 -1.29 22.98
CA ASP A 24 -8.67 -2.40 22.34
C ASP A 24 -7.69 -1.87 21.28
N LEU A 25 -6.41 -1.78 21.66
CA LEU A 25 -5.34 -1.33 20.77
C LEU A 25 -5.14 -2.22 19.54
N VAL A 26 -5.40 -3.53 19.65
CA VAL A 26 -5.25 -4.46 18.51
C VAL A 26 -6.37 -4.21 17.52
N ALA A 27 -7.62 -4.16 17.99
CA ALA A 27 -8.77 -3.86 17.13
C ALA A 27 -8.63 -2.48 16.45
N LYS A 28 -8.07 -1.49 17.15
CA LYS A 28 -7.80 -0.15 16.61
C LYS A 28 -6.79 -0.18 15.46
N LEU A 29 -5.69 -0.90 15.62
CA LEU A 29 -4.71 -1.09 14.55
C LEU A 29 -5.28 -1.89 13.38
N GLU A 30 -6.05 -2.95 13.64
CA GLU A 30 -6.73 -3.74 12.61
C GLU A 30 -7.72 -2.88 11.81
N LEU A 31 -8.45 -1.97 12.46
CA LEU A 31 -9.38 -1.05 11.82
C LEU A 31 -8.64 -0.03 10.95
N VAL A 32 -7.60 0.61 11.49
CA VAL A 32 -6.75 1.55 10.74
C VAL A 32 -6.16 0.87 9.51
N ASP A 33 -5.62 -0.33 9.67
CA ASP A 33 -5.06 -1.11 8.55
C ASP A 33 -6.11 -1.45 7.50
N SER A 34 -7.30 -1.87 7.93
CA SER A 34 -8.42 -2.20 7.02
C SER A 34 -8.87 -0.98 6.22
N VAL A 35 -9.05 0.17 6.87
CA VAL A 35 -9.45 1.42 6.23
C VAL A 35 -8.44 1.85 5.16
N ARG A 36 -7.14 1.74 5.46
CA ARG A 36 -6.08 2.03 4.48
C ARG A 36 -6.11 1.05 3.31
N LYS A 37 -6.10 -0.26 3.59
CA LYS A 37 -6.13 -1.32 2.57
C LYS A 37 -7.38 -1.25 1.67
N LEU A 38 -8.49 -0.74 2.20
CA LEU A 38 -9.74 -0.53 1.45
C LEU A 38 -9.78 0.79 0.66
N GLY A 39 -8.71 1.59 0.67
CA GLY A 39 -8.64 2.85 -0.05
C GLY A 39 -9.58 3.91 0.52
N LEU A 40 -9.77 3.91 1.84
CA LEU A 40 -10.67 4.82 2.55
C LEU A 40 -9.94 5.83 3.44
N ALA A 41 -8.60 5.82 3.44
CA ALA A 41 -7.78 6.63 4.36
C ALA A 41 -8.14 8.13 4.33
N SER A 42 -8.36 8.72 3.15
CA SER A 42 -8.70 10.14 3.00
C SER A 42 -10.04 10.54 3.62
N PHE A 43 -10.92 9.58 3.94
CA PHE A 43 -12.17 9.85 4.63
C PHE A 43 -12.04 9.89 6.15
N PHE A 44 -10.96 9.35 6.69
CA PHE A 44 -10.77 9.07 8.11
C PHE A 44 -9.38 9.49 8.60
N GLU A 45 -8.79 10.55 8.03
CA GLU A 45 -7.42 10.97 8.35
C GLU A 45 -7.28 11.31 9.84
N ASP A 46 -8.26 12.02 10.41
CA ASP A 46 -8.28 12.39 11.82
C ASP A 46 -8.41 11.15 12.71
N GLU A 47 -9.37 10.26 12.41
CA GLU A 47 -9.59 9.03 13.18
C GLU A 47 -8.38 8.07 13.12
N ILE A 48 -7.71 7.99 11.97
CA ILE A 48 -6.47 7.23 11.81
C ILE A 48 -5.37 7.82 12.69
N LYS A 49 -5.18 9.14 12.62
CA LYS A 49 -4.14 9.83 13.40
C LYS A 49 -4.37 9.69 14.91
N GLU A 50 -5.59 9.97 15.37
CA GLU A 50 -5.97 9.79 16.78
C GLU A 50 -5.76 8.35 17.23
N GLY A 51 -6.12 7.38 16.37
CA GLY A 51 -5.93 5.96 16.64
C GLY A 51 -4.46 5.59 16.86
N LEU A 52 -3.55 6.13 16.04
CA LEU A 52 -2.12 5.89 16.13
C LEU A 52 -1.47 6.62 17.31
N ASP A 53 -1.85 7.88 17.56
CA ASP A 53 -1.38 8.64 18.73
C ASP A 53 -1.75 7.92 20.05
N HIS A 54 -2.93 7.30 20.08
CA HIS A 54 -3.35 6.45 21.18
C HIS A 54 -2.45 5.22 21.35
N VAL A 55 -2.10 4.52 20.27
CA VAL A 55 -1.19 3.37 20.33
C VAL A 55 0.20 3.78 20.84
N VAL A 56 0.73 4.92 20.38
CA VAL A 56 2.03 5.43 20.83
C VAL A 56 2.02 5.71 22.34
N SER A 57 1.01 6.43 22.82
CA SER A 57 0.92 6.85 24.22
C SER A 57 0.76 5.67 25.19
N PHE A 58 0.04 4.62 24.81
CA PHE A 58 -0.23 3.46 25.65
C PHE A 58 0.83 2.35 25.54
N ALA A 59 1.24 1.98 24.33
CA ALA A 59 2.08 0.81 24.11
C ALA A 59 3.58 1.14 24.10
N ILE A 60 3.97 2.29 23.53
CA ILE A 60 5.39 2.65 23.36
C ILE A 60 5.89 3.45 24.57
N GLY A 61 5.04 4.30 25.16
CA GLY A 61 5.38 5.16 26.30
C GLY A 61 5.47 4.50 27.68
N LYS A 62 4.93 3.28 27.88
CA LYS A 62 4.97 2.57 29.18
C LYS A 62 5.49 1.12 29.03
N PRO A 63 6.46 0.68 29.85
CA PRO A 63 7.10 -0.63 29.70
C PRO A 63 6.30 -1.84 30.25
N SER A 64 5.09 -1.66 30.79
CA SER A 64 4.46 -2.65 31.69
C SER A 64 3.12 -3.24 31.23
N SER A 65 2.73 -3.16 29.96
CA SER A 65 1.49 -3.82 29.50
C SER A 65 1.77 -5.20 28.88
N HIS A 66 0.96 -6.18 29.26
CA HIS A 66 0.93 -7.54 28.71
C HIS A 66 0.63 -7.59 27.19
N MET A 67 0.31 -6.47 26.56
CA MET A 67 0.02 -6.39 25.12
C MET A 67 1.28 -6.43 24.23
N LYS A 68 2.49 -6.21 24.78
CA LYS A 68 3.76 -6.30 24.03
C LYS A 68 4.14 -7.73 23.59
N HIS A 69 3.38 -8.74 24.00
CA HIS A 69 3.75 -10.15 23.79
C HIS A 69 3.29 -10.76 22.45
N SER A 70 2.39 -10.10 21.70
CA SER A 70 1.93 -10.62 20.42
C SER A 70 2.81 -10.12 19.27
N LEU A 71 3.31 -11.05 18.45
CA LEU A 71 4.08 -10.73 17.25
C LEU A 71 3.24 -9.87 16.29
N HIS A 72 1.98 -10.25 16.07
CA HIS A 72 1.01 -9.49 15.29
C HIS A 72 0.90 -8.03 15.74
N PHE A 73 0.69 -7.80 17.05
CA PHE A 73 0.57 -6.44 17.58
C PHE A 73 1.84 -5.62 17.33
N CYS A 74 3.01 -6.15 17.67
CA CYS A 74 4.28 -5.43 17.51
C CYS A 74 4.58 -5.13 16.04
N ALA A 75 4.38 -6.10 15.16
CA ALA A 75 4.63 -5.94 13.72
C ALA A 75 3.66 -4.96 13.07
N LEU A 76 2.36 -5.09 13.35
CA LEU A 76 1.33 -4.20 12.82
C LEU A 76 1.51 -2.77 13.32
N SER A 77 1.80 -2.60 14.62
CA SER A 77 2.11 -1.28 15.21
C SER A 77 3.32 -0.65 14.53
N PHE A 78 4.44 -1.38 14.44
CA PHE A 78 5.67 -0.89 13.82
C PHE A 78 5.43 -0.45 12.38
N ARG A 79 4.76 -1.29 11.59
CA ARG A 79 4.44 -1.01 10.18
C ARG A 79 3.59 0.24 10.05
N LEU A 80 2.44 0.29 10.72
CA LEU A 80 1.51 1.42 10.59
C LEU A 80 2.11 2.72 11.10
N LEU A 81 2.80 2.70 12.25
CA LEU A 81 3.41 3.90 12.82
C LEU A 81 4.50 4.47 11.90
N ARG A 82 5.42 3.64 11.40
CA ARG A 82 6.45 4.12 10.45
C ARG A 82 5.85 4.61 9.14
N GLN A 83 4.81 3.96 8.63
CA GLN A 83 4.09 4.42 7.43
C GLN A 83 3.42 5.79 7.60
N HIS A 84 3.18 6.25 8.84
CA HIS A 84 2.64 7.58 9.14
C HIS A 84 3.70 8.54 9.71
N GLY A 85 4.99 8.20 9.58
CA GLY A 85 6.10 9.10 9.97
C GLY A 85 6.45 9.10 11.44
N TYR A 86 5.89 8.20 12.26
CA TYR A 86 6.32 8.05 13.65
C TYR A 86 7.66 7.32 13.72
N HIS A 87 8.53 7.76 14.62
CA HIS A 87 9.78 7.08 14.90
C HIS A 87 9.55 5.92 15.88
N VAL A 88 9.76 4.68 15.41
CA VAL A 88 9.63 3.46 16.21
C VAL A 88 10.91 2.65 16.08
N SER A 89 11.55 2.30 17.20
CA SER A 89 12.78 1.47 17.20
C SER A 89 12.48 0.01 16.84
N GLN A 90 13.40 -0.65 16.14
CA GLN A 90 13.42 -2.11 15.95
C GLN A 90 13.43 -2.91 17.28
N ASP A 91 13.77 -2.27 18.40
CA ASP A 91 13.75 -2.86 19.74
C ASP A 91 12.35 -3.30 20.19
N ILE A 92 11.29 -2.86 19.51
CA ILE A 92 9.93 -3.40 19.71
C ILE A 92 9.89 -4.92 19.50
N PHE A 93 10.81 -5.47 18.70
CA PHE A 93 10.92 -6.91 18.44
C PHE A 93 11.86 -7.65 19.40
N SER A 94 12.48 -6.96 20.37
CA SER A 94 13.51 -7.53 21.25
C SER A 94 13.06 -8.76 22.04
N GLU A 95 11.76 -8.93 22.30
CA GLU A 95 11.22 -10.11 22.96
C GLU A 95 11.22 -11.36 22.06
N PHE A 96 11.12 -11.19 20.75
CA PHE A 96 11.09 -12.27 19.75
C PHE A 96 12.49 -12.67 19.26
N VAL A 97 13.51 -11.89 19.64
CA VAL A 97 14.89 -12.04 19.17
C VAL A 97 15.76 -12.65 20.25
N ASP A 98 16.51 -13.68 19.90
CA ASP A 98 17.57 -14.22 20.76
C ASP A 98 18.73 -13.21 20.84
N LYS A 99 19.05 -12.73 22.05
CA LYS A 99 20.05 -11.64 22.21
C LYS A 99 21.45 -12.03 21.71
N PRO A 100 21.97 -13.24 21.99
CA PRO A 100 23.27 -13.68 21.49
C PRO A 100 23.36 -13.78 19.97
N THR A 101 22.38 -14.42 19.31
CA THR A 101 22.45 -14.63 17.85
C THR A 101 21.84 -13.49 17.04
N ARG A 102 21.08 -12.60 17.70
CA ARG A 102 20.23 -11.58 17.08
C ARG A 102 19.24 -12.16 16.06
N SER A 103 18.85 -13.43 16.23
CA SER A 103 17.92 -14.13 15.33
C SER A 103 16.52 -14.25 15.94
N PHE A 104 15.49 -14.26 15.12
CA PHE A 104 14.13 -14.50 15.60
C PHE A 104 13.96 -15.94 16.09
N MET A 105 13.33 -16.10 17.26
CA MET A 105 13.08 -17.39 17.88
C MET A 105 11.82 -18.03 17.29
N GLU A 106 11.98 -19.14 16.56
CA GLU A 106 10.86 -19.91 16.00
C GLU A 106 9.82 -20.30 17.07
N SER A 107 10.27 -20.66 18.27
CA SER A 107 9.41 -21.04 19.40
C SER A 107 8.44 -19.94 19.85
N LYS A 108 8.73 -18.66 19.56
CA LYS A 108 7.88 -17.52 19.88
C LYS A 108 7.03 -17.02 18.70
N CYS A 109 7.34 -17.43 17.47
CA CYS A 109 6.74 -16.85 16.26
C CYS A 109 5.92 -17.85 15.43
N CYS A 110 6.27 -19.14 15.40
CA CYS A 110 5.70 -20.10 14.43
C CYS A 110 4.21 -20.45 14.66
N GLY A 111 3.63 -20.09 15.80
CA GLY A 111 2.19 -20.26 16.08
C GLY A 111 1.29 -19.13 15.55
N ASP A 112 1.88 -17.99 15.14
CA ASP A 112 1.15 -16.78 14.73
C ASP A 112 1.44 -16.47 13.25
N THR A 113 0.74 -17.15 12.34
CA THR A 113 0.97 -16.96 10.89
C THR A 113 0.58 -15.55 10.44
N LEU A 114 -0.47 -14.96 11.04
CA LEU A 114 -0.85 -13.59 10.73
C LEU A 114 0.23 -12.60 11.20
N GLY A 115 0.74 -12.78 12.42
CA GLY A 115 1.87 -12.01 12.92
C GLY A 115 3.15 -12.19 12.11
N LEU A 116 3.39 -13.37 11.53
CA LEU A 116 4.51 -13.60 10.60
C LEU A 116 4.34 -12.86 9.28
N VAL A 117 3.11 -12.80 8.72
CA VAL A 117 2.80 -11.98 7.55
C VAL A 117 3.05 -10.51 7.89
N GLU A 118 2.54 -10.03 9.02
CA GLU A 118 2.75 -8.64 9.42
C GLU A 118 4.22 -8.32 9.72
N LEU A 119 5.00 -9.27 10.28
CA LEU A 119 6.44 -9.11 10.48
C LEU A 119 7.17 -8.99 9.14
N PHE A 120 6.79 -9.82 8.16
CA PHE A 120 7.32 -9.73 6.80
C PHE A 120 7.01 -8.37 6.19
N GLU A 121 5.76 -7.90 6.27
CA GLU A 121 5.38 -6.60 5.74
C GLU A 121 6.11 -5.44 6.46
N ALA A 122 6.21 -5.49 7.79
CA ALA A 122 6.92 -4.52 8.62
C ALA A 122 8.42 -4.45 8.30
N SER A 123 9.04 -5.58 7.95
CA SER A 123 10.48 -5.64 7.65
C SER A 123 10.92 -4.76 6.49
N HIS A 124 10.01 -4.45 5.56
CA HIS A 124 10.28 -3.58 4.41
C HIS A 124 10.30 -2.09 4.77
N LEU A 125 10.02 -1.73 6.03
CA LEU A 125 10.17 -0.38 6.57
C LEU A 125 11.45 -0.22 7.41
N GLY A 126 12.36 -1.19 7.38
CA GLY A 126 13.68 -1.07 8.02
C GLY A 126 14.53 0.04 7.40
N LEU A 127 15.29 0.72 8.24
CA LEU A 127 16.28 1.72 7.83
C LEU A 127 17.67 1.11 7.70
N GLU A 128 18.59 1.84 7.10
CA GLU A 128 19.99 1.45 7.08
C GLU A 128 20.50 1.25 8.52
N HIS A 129 21.28 0.19 8.73
CA HIS A 129 21.81 -0.25 10.04
C HIS A 129 20.79 -0.87 11.00
N GLU A 130 19.57 -1.15 10.56
CA GLU A 130 18.59 -1.93 11.33
C GLU A 130 18.64 -3.43 10.99
N ASP A 131 19.68 -4.10 11.47
CA ASP A 131 19.96 -5.51 11.23
C ASP A 131 18.88 -6.46 11.76
N ILE A 132 18.10 -6.08 12.78
CA ILE A 132 16.94 -6.87 13.22
C ILE A 132 15.87 -6.89 12.14
N MET A 133 15.71 -5.81 11.37
CA MET A 133 14.69 -5.75 10.31
C MET A 133 15.10 -6.58 9.09
N GLU A 134 16.40 -6.61 8.74
CA GLU A 134 16.92 -7.52 7.71
C GLU A 134 16.73 -8.99 8.12
N GLU A 135 17.03 -9.32 9.37
CA GLU A 135 16.77 -10.65 9.92
C GLU A 135 15.27 -10.98 9.97
N ALA A 136 14.42 -10.02 10.35
CA ALA A 136 12.96 -10.19 10.35
C ALA A 136 12.44 -10.57 8.97
N ASN A 137 12.94 -9.92 7.91
CA ASN A 137 12.60 -10.22 6.53
C ASN A 137 12.97 -11.67 6.17
N ARG A 138 14.24 -12.03 6.37
CA ARG A 138 14.78 -13.36 6.04
C ARG A 138 14.08 -14.47 6.83
N PHE A 139 13.87 -14.25 8.12
CA PHE A 139 13.18 -15.18 9.01
C PHE A 139 11.72 -15.39 8.58
N SER A 140 10.94 -14.31 8.52
CA SER A 140 9.50 -14.40 8.20
C SER A 140 9.28 -14.98 6.81
N ALA A 141 10.04 -14.55 5.80
CA ALA A 141 9.95 -15.09 4.44
C ALA A 141 10.21 -16.61 4.39
N ARG A 142 11.22 -17.09 5.13
CA ARG A 142 11.54 -18.52 5.21
C ARG A 142 10.40 -19.32 5.84
N ILE A 143 9.85 -18.86 6.96
CA ILE A 143 8.77 -19.55 7.66
C ILE A 143 7.49 -19.54 6.81
N LEU A 144 7.12 -18.41 6.22
CA LEU A 144 5.94 -18.27 5.35
C LEU A 144 6.02 -19.15 4.10
N LYS A 145 7.20 -19.22 3.44
CA LYS A 145 7.40 -20.13 2.30
C LYS A 145 7.30 -21.60 2.70
N SER A 146 7.77 -21.94 3.89
CA SER A 146 7.75 -23.30 4.41
C SER A 146 6.35 -23.72 4.87
N SER A 147 5.54 -22.79 5.39
CA SER A 147 4.17 -23.06 5.85
C SER A 147 3.15 -23.08 4.70
N TYR A 148 3.44 -22.43 3.56
CA TYR A 148 2.53 -22.30 2.43
C TYR A 148 1.91 -23.63 1.93
N PRO A 149 2.67 -24.73 1.71
CA PRO A 149 2.10 -26.01 1.30
C PRO A 149 1.11 -26.58 2.34
N SER A 150 1.41 -26.40 3.62
CA SER A 150 0.56 -26.86 4.74
C SER A 150 -0.77 -26.10 4.78
N LEU A 151 -0.73 -24.77 4.60
CA LEU A 151 -1.94 -23.93 4.58
C LEU A 151 -2.91 -24.35 3.45
N LEU A 152 -2.39 -24.71 2.28
CA LEU A 152 -3.19 -25.22 1.17
C LEU A 152 -3.87 -26.56 1.49
N LEU A 153 -3.19 -27.44 2.24
CA LEU A 153 -3.71 -28.76 2.61
C LEU A 153 -4.77 -28.70 3.71
N HIS A 154 -4.64 -27.76 4.66
CA HIS A 154 -5.56 -27.63 5.81
C HIS A 154 -6.79 -26.76 5.56
N HIS A 155 -7.12 -26.47 4.30
CA HIS A 155 -8.26 -25.64 3.87
C HIS A 155 -8.27 -24.19 4.36
N ASP A 156 -7.16 -23.65 4.89
CA ASP A 156 -7.03 -22.21 5.18
C ASP A 156 -6.63 -21.45 3.91
N LYS A 157 -7.51 -21.50 2.91
CA LYS A 157 -7.28 -20.90 1.58
C LYS A 157 -7.13 -19.40 1.66
N ASP A 158 -7.84 -18.74 2.56
CA ASP A 158 -7.80 -17.29 2.70
C ASP A 158 -6.48 -16.82 3.30
N LEU A 159 -5.94 -17.54 4.29
CA LEU A 159 -4.62 -17.26 4.82
C LEU A 159 -3.52 -17.58 3.80
N ALA A 160 -3.64 -18.69 3.06
CA ALA A 160 -2.71 -19.02 1.98
C ALA A 160 -2.69 -17.94 0.89
N GLU A 161 -3.85 -17.40 0.50
CA GLU A 161 -3.94 -16.26 -0.43
C GLU A 161 -3.23 -15.02 0.14
N CYS A 162 -3.38 -14.71 1.44
CA CYS A 162 -2.67 -13.59 2.07
C CYS A 162 -1.15 -13.79 2.09
N VAL A 163 -0.67 -15.00 2.39
CA VAL A 163 0.76 -15.34 2.39
C VAL A 163 1.36 -15.21 0.99
N ALA A 164 0.69 -15.75 -0.03
CA ALA A 164 1.14 -15.62 -1.41
C ALA A 164 1.19 -14.16 -1.85
N HIS A 165 0.16 -13.37 -1.50
CA HIS A 165 0.08 -11.95 -1.84
C HIS A 165 1.21 -11.13 -1.21
N ALA A 166 1.49 -11.34 0.08
CA ALA A 166 2.60 -10.66 0.75
C ALA A 166 3.95 -11.04 0.13
N LEU A 167 4.21 -12.34 -0.09
CA LEU A 167 5.48 -12.83 -0.62
C LEU A 167 5.75 -12.45 -2.08
N GLU A 168 4.71 -12.16 -2.88
CA GLU A 168 4.85 -11.69 -4.26
C GLU A 168 5.43 -10.28 -4.31
N LEU A 169 4.84 -9.35 -3.54
CA LEU A 169 5.28 -7.98 -3.42
C LEU A 169 4.77 -7.41 -2.08
N PRO A 170 5.64 -6.84 -1.22
CA PRO A 170 5.22 -6.27 0.05
C PRO A 170 4.32 -5.06 -0.13
N ILE A 171 3.38 -4.83 0.79
CA ILE A 171 2.44 -3.71 0.76
C ILE A 171 3.14 -2.35 0.72
N HIS A 172 4.32 -2.24 1.34
CA HIS A 172 5.09 -0.99 1.34
C HIS A 172 5.60 -0.60 -0.06
N TRP A 173 5.78 -1.58 -0.96
CA TRP A 173 6.24 -1.36 -2.33
C TRP A 173 5.10 -1.37 -3.35
N ARG A 174 3.87 -1.73 -2.92
CA ARG A 174 2.68 -1.70 -3.76
C ARG A 174 2.12 -0.28 -3.84
N VAL A 175 1.70 0.12 -5.04
CA VAL A 175 0.79 1.26 -5.20
C VAL A 175 -0.56 0.86 -4.61
N GLN A 176 -0.89 1.43 -3.44
CA GLN A 176 -2.04 1.00 -2.63
C GLN A 176 -3.34 0.93 -3.43
N TRP A 177 -3.61 1.94 -4.27
CA TRP A 177 -4.84 1.99 -5.06
C TRP A 177 -5.05 0.77 -5.96
N PHE A 178 -3.99 0.27 -6.59
CA PHE A 178 -4.08 -0.88 -7.49
C PHE A 178 -4.41 -2.18 -6.76
N ASP A 179 -4.20 -2.21 -5.44
CA ASP A 179 -4.46 -3.37 -4.59
C ASP A 179 -5.81 -3.32 -3.86
N VAL A 180 -6.49 -2.16 -3.86
CA VAL A 180 -7.78 -1.96 -3.16
C VAL A 180 -8.82 -3.00 -3.56
N LYS A 181 -8.92 -3.35 -4.85
CA LYS A 181 -9.89 -4.35 -5.32
C LYS A 181 -9.61 -5.74 -4.77
N TRP A 182 -8.34 -6.11 -4.63
CA TRP A 182 -7.94 -7.36 -3.99
C TRP A 182 -8.34 -7.34 -2.51
N HIS A 183 -8.03 -6.25 -1.80
CA HIS A 183 -8.41 -6.09 -0.41
C HIS A 183 -9.93 -6.13 -0.20
N ILE A 184 -10.74 -5.46 -1.03
CA ILE A 184 -12.22 -5.55 -0.95
C ILE A 184 -12.65 -7.02 -1.00
N LYS A 185 -12.14 -7.79 -1.97
CA LYS A 185 -12.49 -9.22 -2.13
C LYS A 185 -12.09 -10.04 -0.90
N VAL A 186 -10.91 -9.80 -0.33
CA VAL A 186 -10.44 -10.51 0.86
C VAL A 186 -11.29 -10.15 2.08
N HIS A 187 -11.61 -8.88 2.28
CA HIS A 187 -12.45 -8.43 3.41
C HIS A 187 -13.88 -8.95 3.30
N GLU A 188 -14.43 -9.11 2.09
CA GLU A 188 -15.76 -9.72 1.87
C GLU A 188 -15.86 -11.16 2.35
N LYS A 189 -14.77 -11.92 2.31
CA LYS A 189 -14.74 -13.30 2.82
C LYS A 189 -14.64 -13.36 4.35
N ARG A 190 -14.09 -12.32 4.99
CA ARG A 190 -13.86 -12.28 6.44
C ARG A 190 -15.16 -11.94 7.16
N LYS A 191 -15.57 -12.81 8.10
CA LYS A 191 -16.78 -12.59 8.94
C LYS A 191 -16.70 -11.41 9.89
N LYS A 192 -15.48 -10.93 10.18
CA LYS A 192 -15.18 -9.96 11.25
C LYS A 192 -15.23 -8.48 10.80
N VAL A 193 -15.28 -8.22 9.49
CA VAL A 193 -15.22 -6.85 8.94
C VAL A 193 -16.63 -6.30 8.78
N ASP A 194 -16.87 -5.09 9.30
CA ASP A 194 -18.16 -4.43 9.18
C ASP A 194 -18.57 -4.18 7.74
N ARG A 195 -19.81 -4.56 7.43
CA ARG A 195 -20.34 -4.46 6.08
C ARG A 195 -20.37 -3.03 5.56
N ALA A 196 -20.53 -2.05 6.46
CA ALA A 196 -20.51 -0.63 6.13
C ALA A 196 -19.18 -0.20 5.49
N LEU A 197 -18.04 -0.64 6.04
CA LEU A 197 -16.71 -0.32 5.48
C LEU A 197 -16.52 -0.90 4.08
N ILE A 198 -16.93 -2.15 3.88
CA ILE A 198 -16.80 -2.83 2.58
C ILE A 198 -17.68 -2.14 1.53
N ASP A 199 -18.93 -1.82 1.88
CA ASP A 199 -19.84 -1.16 0.96
C ASP A 199 -19.37 0.28 0.66
N LEU A 200 -18.80 0.99 1.64
CA LEU A 200 -18.16 2.29 1.43
C LEU A 200 -16.97 2.19 0.47
N ALA A 201 -16.09 1.20 0.68
CA ALA A 201 -14.93 0.94 -0.19
C ALA A 201 -15.32 0.71 -1.64
N LYS A 202 -16.39 -0.06 -1.89
CA LYS A 202 -16.92 -0.28 -3.24
C LYS A 202 -17.48 0.98 -3.87
N VAL A 203 -18.21 1.78 -3.11
CA VAL A 203 -18.73 3.06 -3.59
C VAL A 203 -17.57 3.99 -3.94
N ASN A 204 -16.59 4.13 -3.05
CA ASN A 204 -15.41 4.95 -3.29
C ASN A 204 -14.63 4.49 -4.53
N PHE A 205 -14.34 3.18 -4.63
CA PHE A 205 -13.67 2.58 -5.78
C PHE A 205 -14.35 2.94 -7.08
N ASN A 206 -15.68 2.81 -7.16
CA ASN A 206 -16.43 3.13 -8.38
C ASN A 206 -16.43 4.62 -8.72
N VAL A 207 -16.50 5.51 -7.71
CA VAL A 207 -16.43 6.97 -7.91
C VAL A 207 -15.07 7.36 -8.48
N VAL A 208 -13.98 6.91 -7.83
CA VAL A 208 -12.62 7.19 -8.28
C VAL A 208 -12.38 6.58 -9.66
N GLN A 209 -12.74 5.31 -9.88
CA GLN A 209 -12.57 4.64 -11.17
C GLN A 209 -13.30 5.38 -12.31
N SER A 210 -14.48 5.93 -12.06
CA SER A 210 -15.21 6.76 -13.03
C SER A 210 -14.46 8.05 -13.38
N ALA A 211 -13.88 8.72 -12.36
CA ALA A 211 -13.04 9.90 -12.57
C ALA A 211 -11.78 9.54 -13.39
N LEU A 212 -11.08 8.46 -13.05
CA LEU A 212 -9.90 7.99 -13.78
C LEU A 212 -10.23 7.65 -15.25
N GLN A 213 -11.38 7.04 -15.53
CA GLN A 213 -11.82 6.78 -16.90
C GLN A 213 -12.16 8.06 -17.68
N LYS A 214 -12.59 9.13 -17.00
CA LYS A 214 -12.79 10.44 -17.62
C LYS A 214 -11.44 11.05 -18.01
N ASP A 215 -10.47 11.01 -17.10
CA ASP A 215 -9.11 11.51 -17.34
C ASP A 215 -8.45 10.77 -18.51
N LEU A 216 -8.49 9.44 -18.51
CA LEU A 216 -7.93 8.62 -19.59
C LEU A 216 -8.55 8.92 -20.95
N ARG A 217 -9.88 9.12 -21.01
CA ARG A 217 -10.56 9.53 -22.26
C ARG A 217 -10.09 10.89 -22.76
N GLN A 218 -9.81 11.83 -21.85
CA GLN A 218 -9.28 13.14 -22.23
C GLN A 218 -7.86 13.03 -22.78
N ILE A 219 -7.01 12.22 -22.14
CA ILE A 219 -5.64 11.96 -22.59
C ILE A 219 -5.65 11.27 -23.95
N ALA A 220 -6.49 10.24 -24.14
CA ALA A 220 -6.60 9.52 -25.40
C ALA A 220 -7.04 10.43 -26.56
N ARG A 221 -7.98 11.35 -26.33
CA ARG A 221 -8.36 12.37 -27.33
C ARG A 221 -7.20 13.29 -27.66
N TRP A 222 -6.55 13.85 -26.63
CA TRP A 222 -5.39 14.71 -26.82
C TRP A 222 -4.27 14.03 -27.61
N TRP A 223 -3.97 12.77 -27.28
CA TRP A 223 -2.93 11.99 -27.96
C TRP A 223 -3.27 11.74 -29.43
N LYS A 224 -4.52 11.39 -29.71
CA LYS A 224 -5.02 11.25 -31.08
C LYS A 224 -4.94 12.56 -31.86
N ASP A 225 -5.39 13.67 -31.26
CA ASP A 225 -5.41 14.99 -31.89
C ASP A 225 -4.00 15.51 -32.18
N LEU A 226 -3.02 15.10 -31.38
CA LEU A 226 -1.61 15.44 -31.57
C LEU A 226 -1.01 14.78 -32.83
N GLY A 227 -1.48 13.59 -33.21
CA GLY A 227 -1.12 12.93 -34.48
C GLY A 227 0.35 12.53 -34.62
N LEU A 228 1.13 12.55 -33.53
CA LEU A 228 2.57 12.22 -33.58
C LEU A 228 2.83 10.76 -33.92
N ILE A 229 1.97 9.85 -33.47
CA ILE A 229 2.20 8.41 -33.70
C ILE A 229 2.14 8.01 -35.17
N GLU A 230 1.38 8.75 -35.99
CA GLU A 230 1.33 8.56 -37.44
C GLU A 230 2.60 9.08 -38.14
N ARG A 231 3.40 9.92 -37.45
CA ARG A 231 4.61 10.56 -37.97
C ARG A 231 5.91 10.00 -37.40
N LEU A 232 5.84 9.38 -36.22
CA LEU A 232 6.97 8.85 -35.45
C LEU A 232 6.74 7.34 -35.23
N ASP A 233 6.85 6.58 -36.32
CA ASP A 233 6.61 5.12 -36.34
C ASP A 233 7.61 4.30 -35.51
N PHE A 234 8.72 4.91 -35.12
CA PHE A 234 9.73 4.32 -34.23
C PHE A 234 9.39 4.44 -32.74
N THR A 235 8.42 5.28 -32.35
CA THR A 235 8.11 5.54 -30.94
C THR A 235 7.10 4.54 -30.35
N ARG A 236 7.22 4.26 -29.06
CA ARG A 236 6.30 3.37 -28.34
C ARG A 236 4.96 4.06 -28.04
N ASP A 237 3.84 3.38 -28.28
CA ASP A 237 2.51 3.84 -27.84
C ASP A 237 2.20 3.37 -26.41
N ARG A 238 2.32 4.27 -25.42
CA ARG A 238 2.26 3.93 -23.99
C ARG A 238 1.31 4.81 -23.19
N ILE A 239 0.15 5.17 -23.77
CA ILE A 239 -0.83 6.06 -23.12
C ILE A 239 -1.31 5.48 -21.79
N VAL A 240 -1.65 4.20 -21.77
CA VAL A 240 -2.25 3.56 -20.60
C VAL A 240 -1.22 3.42 -19.49
N GLU A 241 0.00 2.99 -19.81
CA GLU A 241 1.10 2.85 -18.87
C GLU A 241 1.50 4.20 -18.28
N SER A 242 1.64 5.23 -19.12
CA SER A 242 1.94 6.60 -18.68
C SER A 242 0.84 7.17 -17.78
N PHE A 243 -0.42 6.84 -18.07
CA PHE A 243 -1.54 7.21 -17.23
C PHE A 243 -1.51 6.47 -15.89
N LEU A 244 -1.24 5.16 -15.88
CA LEU A 244 -1.12 4.38 -14.66
C LEU A 244 0.01 4.90 -13.75
N CYS A 245 1.15 5.33 -14.30
CA CYS A 245 2.20 6.01 -13.53
C CYS A 245 1.67 7.26 -12.82
N SER A 246 0.86 8.08 -13.52
CA SER A 246 0.27 9.28 -12.92
C SER A 246 -0.79 8.96 -11.87
N VAL A 247 -1.61 7.92 -12.08
CA VAL A 247 -2.59 7.43 -11.10
C VAL A 247 -1.91 6.93 -9.83
N GLY A 248 -0.76 6.26 -9.95
CA GLY A 248 -0.03 5.75 -8.81
C GLY A 248 0.52 6.84 -7.88
N LEU A 249 0.68 8.06 -8.39
CA LEU A 249 1.14 9.23 -7.62
C LEU A 249 -0.01 10.06 -7.03
N ALA A 250 -1.15 10.13 -7.71
CA ALA A 250 -2.28 10.92 -7.26
C ALA A 250 -3.57 10.29 -7.77
N VAL A 251 -4.25 9.51 -6.94
CA VAL A 251 -5.43 8.74 -7.35
C VAL A 251 -6.74 9.48 -7.08
N GLU A 252 -6.72 10.41 -6.15
CA GLU A 252 -7.88 11.10 -5.64
C GLU A 252 -8.53 11.96 -6.74
N PRO A 253 -9.86 11.99 -6.88
CA PRO A 253 -10.54 12.65 -8.00
C PRO A 253 -10.14 14.12 -8.22
N GLU A 254 -9.86 14.85 -7.16
CA GLU A 254 -9.40 16.25 -7.15
C GLU A 254 -8.10 16.48 -7.93
N PHE A 255 -7.24 15.47 -8.05
CA PHE A 255 -5.97 15.56 -8.78
C PHE A 255 -6.08 15.24 -10.27
N SER A 256 -7.28 15.29 -10.86
CA SER A 256 -7.52 15.06 -12.30
C SER A 256 -6.59 15.89 -13.20
N SER A 257 -6.48 17.20 -12.94
CA SER A 257 -5.59 18.07 -13.73
C SER A 257 -4.13 17.61 -13.64
N PHE A 258 -3.65 17.30 -12.44
CA PHE A 258 -2.29 16.81 -12.23
C PHE A 258 -2.04 15.52 -13.02
N ARG A 259 -2.92 14.52 -12.90
CA ARG A 259 -2.79 13.25 -13.63
C ARG A 259 -2.74 13.45 -15.14
N ILE A 260 -3.62 14.30 -15.68
CA ILE A 260 -3.67 14.58 -17.12
C ILE A 260 -2.35 15.20 -17.59
N HIS A 261 -1.87 16.25 -16.93
CA HIS A 261 -0.64 16.93 -17.36
C HIS A 261 0.59 16.05 -17.17
N LEU A 262 0.69 15.35 -16.04
CA LEU A 262 1.81 14.43 -15.80
C LEU A 262 1.84 13.31 -16.84
N THR A 263 0.69 12.74 -17.21
CA THR A 263 0.64 11.71 -18.26
C THR A 263 1.17 12.23 -19.59
N LYS A 264 0.78 13.46 -19.97
CA LYS A 264 1.30 14.10 -21.20
C LYS A 264 2.82 14.28 -21.14
N ILE A 265 3.33 14.73 -20.00
CA ILE A 265 4.77 14.92 -19.77
C ILE A 265 5.51 13.57 -19.90
N ILE A 266 5.00 12.51 -19.26
CA ILE A 266 5.61 11.16 -19.34
C ILE A 266 5.63 10.67 -20.79
N ILE A 267 4.53 10.82 -21.53
CA ILE A 267 4.47 10.44 -22.95
C ILE A 267 5.53 11.20 -23.76
N MET A 268 5.69 12.51 -23.54
CA MET A 268 6.72 13.30 -24.23
C MET A 268 8.13 12.87 -23.86
N ILE A 269 8.39 12.56 -22.58
CA ILE A 269 9.68 12.03 -22.13
C ILE A 269 9.98 10.70 -22.86
N LEU A 270 9.01 9.79 -22.99
CA LEU A 270 9.20 8.53 -23.69
C LEU A 270 9.50 8.71 -25.19
N ILE A 271 8.87 9.70 -25.83
CA ILE A 271 9.19 10.04 -27.23
C ILE A 271 10.63 10.56 -27.33
N LEU A 272 11.04 11.45 -26.43
CA LEU A 272 12.40 11.97 -26.41
C LEU A 272 13.41 10.85 -26.14
N ASP A 273 13.13 9.97 -25.19
CA ASP A 273 13.92 8.76 -24.91
C ASP A 273 14.10 7.90 -26.17
N ASP A 274 13.02 7.62 -26.90
CA ASP A 274 13.09 6.87 -28.17
C ASP A 274 13.89 7.63 -29.26
N VAL A 275 13.84 8.96 -29.28
CA VAL A 275 14.68 9.77 -30.17
C VAL A 275 16.16 9.61 -29.85
N TYR A 276 16.56 9.65 -28.57
CA TYR A 276 17.97 9.55 -28.18
C TYR A 276 18.54 8.14 -28.25
N ASP A 277 17.76 7.13 -27.86
CA ASP A 277 18.28 5.76 -27.66
C ASP A 277 18.05 4.84 -28.86
N VAL A 278 17.03 5.13 -29.70
CA VAL A 278 16.62 4.25 -30.80
C VAL A 278 16.84 4.89 -32.16
N TYR A 279 16.42 6.15 -32.34
CA TYR A 279 16.28 6.73 -33.67
C TYR A 279 17.43 7.63 -34.10
N GLY A 280 17.83 8.60 -33.28
CA GLY A 280 18.74 9.68 -33.67
C GLY A 280 20.19 9.25 -33.78
N SER A 281 20.88 9.68 -34.84
CA SER A 281 22.35 9.60 -34.91
C SER A 281 23.01 10.62 -33.98
N ILE A 282 24.26 10.39 -33.59
CA ILE A 282 25.02 11.30 -32.70
C ILE A 282 25.03 12.74 -33.25
N GLU A 283 25.17 12.89 -34.56
CA GLU A 283 25.20 14.16 -35.27
C GLU A 283 23.85 14.89 -35.19
N GLU A 284 22.74 14.17 -35.39
CA GLU A 284 21.39 14.72 -35.26
C GLU A 284 21.08 15.09 -33.80
N LEU A 285 21.43 14.22 -32.86
CA LEU A 285 21.19 14.44 -31.43
C LEU A 285 21.96 15.63 -30.88
N LYS A 286 23.17 15.91 -31.38
CA LYS A 286 23.89 17.16 -31.05
C LYS A 286 23.11 18.41 -31.45
N HIS A 287 22.55 18.42 -32.65
CA HIS A 287 21.74 19.56 -33.12
C HIS A 287 20.42 19.65 -32.36
N PHE A 288 19.76 18.52 -32.10
CA PHE A 288 18.51 18.46 -31.35
C PHE A 288 18.71 18.97 -29.91
N THR A 289 19.74 18.48 -29.21
CA THR A 289 20.10 18.93 -27.85
C THR A 289 20.37 20.44 -27.82
N ALA A 290 21.20 20.93 -28.75
CA ALA A 290 21.53 22.35 -28.84
C ALA A 290 20.32 23.25 -29.16
N ALA A 291 19.27 22.71 -29.79
CA ALA A 291 18.03 23.44 -30.03
C ALA A 291 17.16 23.56 -28.78
N ILE A 292 17.19 22.56 -27.89
CA ILE A 292 16.42 22.55 -26.62
C ILE A 292 17.10 23.40 -25.53
N GLU A 293 18.43 23.49 -25.52
CA GLU A 293 19.19 24.26 -24.53
C GLU A 293 19.15 25.79 -24.75
N LYS A 294 18.61 26.27 -25.87
CA LYS A 294 18.49 27.70 -26.20
C LYS A 294 17.25 28.33 -25.60
#